data_AF-A0A4Q9BGD0-F1
#
_entry.id   AF-A0A4Q9BGD0-F1
#
_cell.length_a   1.000
_cell.length_b   1.000
_cell.length_c   1.000
_cell.angle_alpha   90.00
_cell.angle_beta   90.00
_cell.angle_gamma   90.00
#
_symmetry.space_group_name_H-M   'P 1'
#
loop_
_entity.id
_entity.type
_entity.pdbx_description
1 polymer ?
#
loop_
_entity_poly.entity_id
_entity_poly.type
_entity_poly.pdbx_seq_one_letter_code
_entity_poly.pdbx_strand_id
1 'polypeptide(L)'
;MKTKGPVLLVVNHPDSFLDAVIIGALYPRNINYLARGDVFRNPVFGFLLRQLNMLPVFRQREGKEHLHLNSNTFRQAVECLRNDGIVLIFIEGICLNTHELQPFKKGASRILESAHAEGIFPIVQIAGIGYSSFTSFGKGIHLAFENMSWTRPIVEAADRVKFNAAVFEKMERLIEVPKHVGFPHGLLYYFALPLYIPVRAFAAAKTKDSVFYDSVLFALLLFTFPIYVALVVTIVLKVKLILG
;
A
#
# COMPACT_ATOMS: atom_id res chain seq x y z
N MET A 1 5.50 1.85 -15.83
CA MET A 1 6.13 0.59 -16.31
C MET A 1 5.12 -0.21 -17.10
N LYS A 2 5.46 -0.78 -18.27
CA LYS A 2 4.55 -1.64 -19.04
C LYS A 2 4.89 -3.12 -18.77
N THR A 3 4.18 -3.76 -17.86
CA THR A 3 4.22 -5.22 -17.68
C THR A 3 3.08 -5.84 -18.47
N LYS A 4 3.34 -6.95 -19.17
CA LYS A 4 2.33 -7.75 -19.89
C LYS A 4 2.12 -9.08 -19.16
N GLY A 5 0.91 -9.63 -19.26
CA GLY A 5 0.58 -10.91 -18.65
C GLY A 5 0.40 -10.87 -17.12
N PRO A 6 0.37 -12.04 -16.47
CA PRO A 6 0.17 -12.17 -15.02
C PRO A 6 1.35 -11.61 -14.23
N VAL A 7 1.06 -10.78 -13.22
CA VAL A 7 2.10 -10.19 -12.34
C VAL A 7 1.77 -10.44 -10.88
N LEU A 8 2.72 -11.04 -10.16
CA LEU A 8 2.73 -11.02 -8.71
C LEU A 8 3.67 -9.90 -8.26
N LEU A 9 3.09 -8.79 -7.78
CA LEU A 9 3.80 -7.63 -7.29
C LEU A 9 4.08 -7.80 -5.79
N VAL A 10 5.35 -7.91 -5.43
CA VAL A 10 5.83 -8.21 -4.08
C VAL A 10 6.55 -7.00 -3.52
N VAL A 11 6.08 -6.46 -2.40
CA VAL A 11 6.50 -5.14 -1.89
C VAL A 11 6.84 -5.20 -0.40
N ASN A 12 7.80 -4.39 0.06
CA ASN A 12 7.94 -4.03 1.47
C ASN A 12 6.83 -3.07 1.92
N HIS A 13 6.65 -2.89 3.23
CA HIS A 13 5.50 -2.18 3.78
C HIS A 13 5.85 -1.20 4.91
N PRO A 14 6.56 -0.10 4.61
CA PRO A 14 7.06 0.78 5.66
C PRO A 14 6.12 1.94 6.05
N ASP A 15 5.10 2.30 5.25
CA ASP A 15 4.20 3.45 5.52
C ASP A 15 2.70 3.13 5.27
N SER A 16 2.32 1.90 5.60
CA SER A 16 0.94 1.43 5.68
C SER A 16 0.10 1.75 4.43
N PHE A 17 -1.06 2.41 4.59
CA PHE A 17 -1.96 2.73 3.49
C PHE A 17 -1.29 3.59 2.40
N LEU A 18 -0.32 4.44 2.76
CA LEU A 18 0.34 5.30 1.80
C LEU A 18 1.12 4.50 0.75
N ASP A 19 1.72 3.37 1.15
CA ASP A 19 2.41 2.46 0.24
C ASP A 19 1.49 1.99 -0.90
N ALA A 20 0.26 1.59 -0.56
CA ALA A 20 -0.71 1.10 -1.52
C ALA A 20 -1.19 2.21 -2.48
N VAL A 21 -1.38 3.43 -1.96
CA VAL A 21 -1.78 4.60 -2.75
C VAL A 21 -0.69 4.98 -3.75
N ILE A 22 0.57 5.05 -3.31
CA ILE A 22 1.69 5.42 -4.18
C ILE A 22 1.84 4.41 -5.32
N ILE A 23 1.81 3.11 -4.99
CA ILE A 23 1.90 2.08 -6.02
C ILE A 23 0.71 2.20 -6.97
N GLY A 24 -0.53 2.29 -6.43
CA GLY A 24 -1.74 2.38 -7.25
C GLY A 24 -1.75 3.60 -8.18
N ALA A 25 -1.23 4.74 -7.72
CA ALA A 25 -1.15 5.97 -8.52
C ALA A 25 -0.14 5.87 -9.67
N LEU A 26 0.92 5.07 -9.52
CA LEU A 26 1.99 4.93 -10.51
C LEU A 26 1.82 3.73 -11.44
N TYR A 27 0.98 2.77 -11.07
CA TYR A 27 0.79 1.54 -11.84
C TYR A 27 -0.30 1.71 -12.91
N PRO A 28 -0.04 1.39 -14.20
CA PRO A 28 -0.99 1.66 -15.28
C PRO A 28 -2.12 0.62 -15.42
N ARG A 29 -2.11 -0.43 -14.60
CA ARG A 29 -3.06 -1.55 -14.64
C ARG A 29 -3.71 -1.69 -13.28
N ASN A 30 -4.97 -2.10 -13.25
CA ASN A 30 -5.68 -2.37 -12.00
C ASN A 30 -4.95 -3.46 -11.19
N ILE A 31 -4.74 -3.18 -9.91
CA ILE A 31 -4.07 -4.07 -8.96
C ILE A 31 -5.11 -4.68 -8.03
N ASN A 32 -5.01 -5.98 -7.77
CA ASN A 32 -5.72 -6.65 -6.69
C ASN A 32 -4.82 -6.71 -5.46
N TYR A 33 -5.25 -6.10 -4.36
CA TYR A 33 -4.42 -5.95 -3.16
C TYR A 33 -4.81 -6.99 -2.12
N LEU A 34 -3.83 -7.72 -1.57
CA LEU A 34 -4.07 -8.46 -0.33
C LEU A 34 -4.05 -7.49 0.86
N ALA A 35 -5.16 -7.46 1.61
CA ALA A 35 -5.32 -6.60 2.79
C ALA A 35 -5.73 -7.43 4.01
N ARG A 36 -5.57 -6.86 5.22
CA ARG A 36 -5.94 -7.56 6.46
C ARG A 36 -7.43 -7.87 6.49
N GLY A 37 -7.77 -9.12 6.79
CA GLY A 37 -9.16 -9.62 6.75
C GLY A 37 -10.05 -9.06 7.86
N ASP A 38 -9.49 -8.60 8.98
CA ASP A 38 -10.27 -8.04 10.09
C ASP A 38 -11.00 -6.74 9.72
N VAL A 39 -10.46 -5.94 8.80
CA VAL A 39 -11.10 -4.71 8.31
C VAL A 39 -12.38 -5.01 7.52
N PHE A 40 -12.49 -6.20 6.91
CA PHE A 40 -13.65 -6.61 6.11
C PHE A 40 -14.83 -7.10 6.96
N ARG A 41 -14.66 -7.22 8.29
CA ARG A 41 -15.75 -7.59 9.21
C ARG A 41 -16.84 -6.53 9.27
N ASN A 42 -16.49 -5.26 9.08
CA ASN A 42 -17.48 -4.20 8.92
C ASN A 42 -18.07 -4.28 7.50
N PRO A 43 -19.40 -4.40 7.31
CA PRO A 43 -19.99 -4.63 6.00
C PRO A 43 -19.80 -3.44 5.04
N VAL A 44 -19.80 -2.21 5.55
CA VAL A 44 -19.60 -1.00 4.75
C VAL A 44 -18.15 -0.92 4.27
N PHE A 45 -17.19 -1.07 5.18
CA PHE A 45 -15.77 -1.08 4.80
C PHE A 45 -15.45 -2.27 3.90
N GLY A 46 -15.95 -3.47 4.21
CA GLY A 46 -15.77 -4.64 3.37
C GLY A 46 -16.31 -4.45 1.95
N PHE A 47 -17.47 -3.79 1.79
CA PHE A 47 -18.01 -3.45 0.47
C PHE A 47 -17.08 -2.49 -0.28
N LEU A 48 -16.69 -1.37 0.35
CA LEU A 48 -15.82 -0.37 -0.27
C LEU A 48 -14.45 -0.94 -0.66
N LEU A 49 -13.82 -1.71 0.22
CA LEU A 49 -12.52 -2.33 -0.04
C LEU A 49 -12.59 -3.32 -1.21
N ARG A 50 -13.70 -4.06 -1.36
CA ARG A 50 -13.90 -4.94 -2.53
C ARG A 50 -14.05 -4.16 -3.84
N GLN A 51 -14.67 -2.97 -3.82
CA GLN A 51 -14.70 -2.09 -5.01
C GLN A 51 -13.31 -1.58 -5.42
N LEU A 52 -12.37 -1.53 -4.46
CA LEU A 52 -10.96 -1.20 -4.69
C LEU A 52 -10.10 -2.44 -5.01
N ASN A 53 -10.71 -3.54 -5.42
CA ASN A 53 -10.05 -4.82 -5.71
C ASN A 53 -9.21 -5.36 -4.54
N MET A 54 -9.64 -5.12 -3.30
CA MET A 54 -8.95 -5.67 -2.13
C MET A 54 -9.51 -7.04 -1.74
N LEU A 55 -8.58 -7.96 -1.53
CA LEU A 55 -8.80 -9.36 -1.18
C LEU A 55 -8.42 -9.58 0.30
N PRO A 56 -9.35 -10.07 1.14
CA PRO A 56 -9.11 -10.23 2.58
C PRO A 56 -8.15 -11.40 2.87
N VAL A 57 -7.10 -11.16 3.64
CA VAL A 57 -6.19 -12.21 4.13
C VAL A 57 -6.12 -12.17 5.65
N PHE A 58 -6.36 -13.33 6.27
CA PHE A 58 -6.37 -13.50 7.72
C PHE A 58 -5.03 -14.03 8.21
N ARG A 59 -4.48 -13.38 9.23
CA ARG A 59 -3.22 -13.76 9.87
C ARG A 59 -3.48 -14.64 11.08
N GLN A 60 -2.51 -15.46 11.48
CA GLN A 60 -2.65 -16.32 12.66
C GLN A 60 -3.01 -15.54 13.95
N ARG A 61 -2.48 -14.33 14.09
CA ARG A 61 -2.77 -13.42 15.22
C ARG A 61 -4.21 -12.91 15.26
N GLU A 62 -4.96 -13.02 14.16
CA GLU A 62 -6.35 -12.57 14.03
C GLU A 62 -7.35 -13.71 14.31
N GLY A 63 -6.84 -14.90 14.65
CA GLY A 63 -7.63 -16.10 14.90
C GLY A 63 -7.23 -17.25 13.98
N LYS A 64 -6.83 -18.39 14.53
CA LYS A 64 -6.47 -19.59 13.74
C LYS A 64 -7.67 -20.15 13.01
N GLU A 65 -8.84 -20.01 13.60
CA GLU A 65 -10.14 -20.40 13.05
C GLU A 65 -10.44 -19.69 11.74
N HIS A 66 -9.91 -18.49 11.48
CA HIS A 66 -10.15 -17.77 10.23
C HIS A 66 -9.19 -18.13 9.10
N LEU A 67 -8.14 -18.92 9.37
CA LEU A 67 -7.13 -19.25 8.36
C LEU A 67 -7.68 -20.07 7.18
N HIS A 68 -8.75 -20.84 7.39
CA HIS A 68 -9.40 -21.59 6.31
C HIS A 68 -10.00 -20.64 5.24
N LEU A 69 -10.39 -19.42 5.62
CA LEU A 69 -10.94 -18.42 4.71
C LEU A 69 -9.92 -17.95 3.67
N ASN A 70 -8.61 -18.06 3.97
CA ASN A 70 -7.55 -17.68 3.05
C ASN A 70 -7.51 -18.55 1.79
N SER A 71 -8.07 -19.77 1.82
CA SER A 71 -8.18 -20.62 0.65
C SER A 71 -8.96 -19.94 -0.48
N ASN A 72 -10.06 -19.26 -0.13
CA ASN A 72 -10.86 -18.50 -1.06
C ASN A 72 -10.08 -17.30 -1.61
N THR A 73 -9.34 -16.59 -0.76
CA THR A 73 -8.50 -15.46 -1.15
C THR A 73 -7.40 -15.87 -2.13
N PHE A 74 -6.71 -16.98 -1.87
CA PHE A 74 -5.68 -17.48 -2.79
C PHE A 74 -6.27 -17.92 -4.12
N ARG A 75 -7.44 -18.57 -4.12
CA ARG A 75 -8.16 -18.88 -5.36
C ARG A 75 -8.51 -17.63 -6.16
N GLN A 76 -9.00 -16.56 -5.51
CA GLN A 76 -9.27 -15.28 -6.18
C GLN A 76 -7.99 -14.62 -6.71
N ALA A 77 -6.88 -14.71 -5.98
CA ALA A 77 -5.59 -14.24 -6.45
C ALA A 77 -5.11 -15.00 -7.69
N VAL A 78 -5.23 -16.33 -7.71
CA VAL A 78 -4.89 -17.15 -8.88
C VAL A 78 -5.82 -16.85 -10.06
N GLU A 79 -7.11 -16.65 -9.82
CA GLU A 79 -8.05 -16.22 -10.87
C GLU A 79 -7.67 -14.86 -11.47
N CYS A 80 -7.29 -13.90 -10.63
CA CYS A 80 -6.77 -12.62 -11.10
C CYS A 80 -5.54 -12.83 -11.99
N LEU A 81 -4.57 -13.64 -11.56
CA LEU A 81 -3.38 -13.94 -12.36
C LEU A 81 -3.76 -14.64 -13.67
N ARG A 82 -4.65 -15.62 -13.67
CA ARG A 82 -5.09 -16.33 -14.89
C ARG A 82 -5.61 -15.37 -15.97
N ASN A 83 -6.31 -14.31 -15.55
CA ASN A 83 -6.88 -13.31 -16.43
C ASN A 83 -5.90 -12.17 -16.76
N ASP A 84 -4.59 -12.46 -16.82
CA ASP A 84 -3.53 -11.47 -16.99
C ASP A 84 -3.69 -10.28 -16.04
N GLY A 85 -4.04 -10.55 -14.78
CA GLY A 85 -4.19 -9.55 -13.74
C GLY A 85 -2.92 -9.32 -12.95
N ILE A 86 -3.03 -8.46 -11.94
CA ILE A 86 -1.95 -8.13 -11.01
C ILE A 86 -2.43 -8.37 -9.60
N VAL A 87 -1.65 -9.14 -8.84
CA VAL A 87 -1.85 -9.32 -7.40
C VAL A 87 -0.69 -8.65 -6.68
N LEU A 88 -1.01 -7.69 -5.82
CA LEU A 88 -0.04 -7.07 -4.92
C LEU A 88 -0.11 -7.72 -3.54
N ILE A 89 1.07 -8.01 -3.00
CA ILE A 89 1.24 -8.44 -1.62
C ILE A 89 2.39 -7.70 -0.94
N PHE A 90 2.08 -7.16 0.23
CA PHE A 90 3.07 -6.71 1.20
C PHE A 90 3.63 -7.93 1.94
N ILE A 91 4.81 -8.39 1.54
CA ILE A 91 5.31 -9.75 1.86
C ILE A 91 5.64 -9.94 3.35
N GLU A 92 6.00 -8.86 4.04
CA GLU A 92 6.27 -8.82 5.49
C GLU A 92 5.01 -9.10 6.31
N GLY A 93 3.84 -8.79 5.74
CA GLY A 93 2.52 -8.93 6.35
C GLY A 93 2.26 -7.98 7.51
N ILE A 94 3.28 -7.33 8.08
CA ILE A 94 3.23 -6.25 9.08
C ILE A 94 3.66 -4.94 8.43
N CYS A 95 3.33 -3.83 9.09
CA CYS A 95 3.84 -2.51 8.77
C CYS A 95 4.59 -2.00 9.99
N LEU A 96 5.79 -1.47 9.79
CA LEU A 96 6.60 -0.77 10.78
C LEU A 96 7.25 0.43 10.09
N ASN A 97 7.31 1.58 10.76
CA ASN A 97 7.90 2.81 10.22
C ASN A 97 9.44 2.71 10.24
N THR A 98 9.99 1.81 9.43
CA THR A 98 11.41 1.52 9.27
C THR A 98 11.69 1.14 7.83
N HIS A 99 12.93 1.33 7.38
CA HIS A 99 13.39 0.84 6.07
C HIS A 99 14.03 -0.55 6.16
N GLU A 100 14.14 -1.11 7.36
CA GLU A 100 14.64 -2.47 7.57
C GLU A 100 13.57 -3.51 7.20
N LEU A 101 13.96 -4.48 6.37
CA LEU A 101 13.09 -5.58 6.00
C LEU A 101 12.79 -6.47 7.20
N GLN A 102 11.51 -6.79 7.35
CA GLN A 102 10.98 -7.69 8.35
C GLN A 102 10.92 -9.14 7.84
N PRO A 103 10.82 -10.14 8.73
CA PRO A 103 10.72 -11.54 8.30
C PRO A 103 9.50 -11.81 7.42
N PHE A 104 9.77 -12.21 6.18
CA PHE A 104 8.76 -12.49 5.16
C PHE A 104 7.79 -13.60 5.56
N LYS A 105 6.53 -13.41 5.19
CA LYS A 105 5.47 -14.41 5.38
C LYS A 105 5.39 -15.34 4.18
N LYS A 106 4.54 -16.36 4.30
CA LYS A 106 4.32 -17.39 3.28
C LYS A 106 3.29 -16.97 2.21
N GLY A 107 2.70 -15.79 2.31
CA GLY A 107 1.58 -15.40 1.45
C GLY A 107 1.94 -15.41 -0.03
N ALA A 108 3.03 -14.72 -0.41
CA ALA A 108 3.49 -14.64 -1.80
C ALA A 108 3.83 -16.01 -2.37
N SER A 109 4.60 -16.82 -1.63
CA SER A 109 4.99 -18.16 -2.07
C SER A 109 3.82 -19.14 -2.14
N ARG A 110 2.78 -19.00 -1.31
CA ARG A 110 1.54 -19.81 -1.41
C ARG A 110 0.66 -19.44 -2.59
N ILE A 111 0.62 -18.16 -2.97
CA ILE A 111 -0.05 -17.72 -4.21
C ILE A 111 0.66 -18.31 -5.41
N LEU A 112 2.00 -18.24 -5.44
CA LEU A 112 2.80 -18.86 -6.50
C LEU A 112 2.64 -20.37 -6.55
N GLU A 113 2.69 -21.07 -5.41
CA GLU A 113 2.43 -22.52 -5.32
C GLU A 113 1.08 -22.88 -5.95
N SER A 114 0.03 -22.13 -5.61
CA SER A 114 -1.32 -22.35 -6.17
C SER A 114 -1.38 -22.02 -7.67
N ALA A 115 -0.75 -20.93 -8.12
CA ALA A 115 -0.70 -20.55 -9.52
C ALA A 115 0.08 -21.57 -10.38
N HIS A 116 1.25 -22.01 -9.90
CA HIS A 116 2.08 -23.00 -10.60
C HIS A 116 1.39 -24.36 -10.71
N ALA A 117 0.62 -24.77 -9.68
CA ALA A 117 -0.19 -25.99 -9.74
C ALA A 117 -1.24 -25.95 -10.87
N GLU A 118 -1.64 -24.74 -11.30
CA GLU A 118 -2.57 -24.51 -12.42
C GLU A 118 -1.86 -24.14 -13.73
N GLY A 119 -0.53 -24.27 -13.79
CA GLY A 119 0.26 -23.95 -14.99
C GLY A 119 0.48 -22.46 -15.24
N ILE A 120 0.18 -21.59 -14.25
CA ILE A 120 0.33 -20.14 -14.36
C ILE A 120 1.64 -19.73 -13.71
N PHE A 121 2.55 -19.16 -14.50
CA PHE A 121 3.86 -18.67 -14.04
C PHE A 121 3.92 -17.14 -14.17
N PRO A 122 3.44 -16.40 -13.16
CA PRO A 122 3.45 -14.94 -13.19
C PRO A 122 4.87 -14.38 -13.18
N ILE A 123 5.04 -13.20 -13.78
CA ILE A 123 6.23 -12.39 -13.52
C ILE A 123 6.19 -11.98 -12.04
N VAL A 124 7.25 -12.29 -11.29
CA VAL A 124 7.39 -11.80 -9.93
C VAL A 124 8.06 -10.45 -10.00
N GLN A 125 7.28 -9.38 -9.84
CA GLN A 125 7.81 -8.03 -9.81
C GLN A 125 8.05 -7.63 -8.37
N ILE A 126 9.29 -7.32 -8.02
CA ILE A 126 9.70 -6.93 -6.68
C ILE A 126 9.78 -5.42 -6.65
N ALA A 127 9.21 -4.80 -5.62
CA ALA A 127 9.26 -3.36 -5.41
C ALA A 127 9.83 -3.03 -4.03
N GLY A 128 10.77 -2.09 -3.99
CA GLY A 128 11.33 -1.51 -2.78
C GLY A 128 10.87 -0.05 -2.64
N ILE A 129 10.29 0.28 -1.49
CA ILE A 129 9.87 1.63 -1.12
C ILE A 129 10.76 2.14 0.00
N GLY A 130 11.33 3.33 -0.20
CA GLY A 130 12.02 4.11 0.80
C GLY A 130 11.39 5.49 0.96
N TYR A 131 11.37 5.99 2.19
CA TYR A 131 10.80 7.29 2.55
C TYR A 131 11.84 8.13 3.28
N SER A 132 11.99 9.40 2.92
CA SER A 132 12.89 10.30 3.66
C SER A 132 12.41 10.57 5.10
N SER A 133 11.12 10.37 5.38
CA SER A 133 10.50 10.54 6.70
C SER A 133 9.12 9.88 6.74
N PHE A 134 8.75 9.36 7.92
CA PHE A 134 7.43 8.79 8.21
C PHE A 134 6.48 9.78 8.92
N THR A 135 6.88 11.04 9.05
CA THR A 135 6.06 12.06 9.73
C THR A 135 6.17 13.46 9.12
N SER A 136 7.24 13.74 8.37
CA SER A 136 7.50 15.06 7.80
C SER A 136 6.74 15.26 6.48
N PHE A 137 6.15 16.44 6.32
CA PHE A 137 5.60 16.89 5.04
C PHE A 137 6.70 17.16 4.01
N GLY A 138 6.35 17.09 2.71
CA GLY A 138 7.33 17.22 1.63
C GLY A 138 8.35 16.08 1.61
N LYS A 139 7.92 14.87 2.01
CA LYS A 139 8.79 13.70 2.04
C LYS A 139 9.22 13.31 0.62
N GLY A 140 10.49 12.94 0.49
CA GLY A 140 10.99 12.22 -0.68
C GLY A 140 10.57 10.75 -0.59
N ILE A 141 10.24 10.17 -1.74
CA ILE A 141 9.87 8.76 -1.88
C ILE A 141 10.73 8.17 -2.98
N HIS A 142 11.44 7.10 -2.66
CA HIS A 142 12.15 6.29 -3.63
C HIS A 142 11.37 5.00 -3.83
N LEU A 143 10.97 4.73 -5.06
CA LEU A 143 10.28 3.51 -5.44
C LEU A 143 11.00 2.90 -6.63
N ALA A 144 11.58 1.73 -6.42
CA ALA A 144 12.29 0.98 -7.43
C ALA A 144 11.66 -0.40 -7.65
N PHE A 145 11.82 -0.94 -8.85
CA PHE A 145 11.21 -2.20 -9.26
C PHE A 145 12.23 -3.08 -9.98
N GLU A 146 12.20 -4.39 -9.69
CA GLU A 146 12.98 -5.41 -10.41
C GLU A 146 12.07 -6.59 -10.78
N ASN A 147 12.13 -7.05 -12.03
CA ASN A 147 11.41 -8.26 -12.44
C ASN A 147 12.29 -9.49 -12.18
N MET A 148 11.69 -10.51 -11.55
CA MET A 148 12.30 -11.82 -11.34
C MET A 148 11.49 -12.89 -12.08
N SER A 149 12.15 -13.61 -12.97
CA SER A 149 11.58 -14.83 -13.56
C SER A 149 11.73 -15.98 -12.57
N TRP A 150 10.62 -16.50 -12.07
CA TRP A 150 10.60 -17.69 -11.21
C TRP A 150 9.86 -18.82 -11.92
N THR A 151 10.60 -19.62 -12.69
CA THR A 151 10.03 -20.70 -13.53
C THR A 151 10.00 -22.05 -12.81
N ARG A 152 10.60 -22.15 -11.63
CA ARG A 152 10.61 -23.38 -10.84
C ARG A 152 9.31 -23.49 -10.05
N PRO A 153 8.52 -24.58 -10.23
CA PRO A 153 7.33 -24.80 -9.41
C PRO A 153 7.68 -24.77 -7.93
N ILE A 154 6.80 -24.18 -7.12
CA ILE A 154 6.92 -24.20 -5.67
C ILE A 154 6.05 -25.36 -5.21
N VAL A 155 6.67 -26.43 -4.72
CA VAL A 155 5.96 -27.63 -4.28
C VAL A 155 6.27 -27.91 -2.81
N GLU A 156 7.52 -27.76 -2.42
CA GLU A 156 7.97 -28.09 -1.08
C GLU A 156 8.20 -26.86 -0.20
N ALA A 157 8.35 -27.10 1.11
CA ALA A 157 8.73 -26.04 2.04
C ALA A 157 10.08 -25.40 1.68
N ALA A 158 11.02 -26.19 1.16
CA ALA A 158 12.32 -25.70 0.74
C ALA A 158 12.22 -24.69 -0.41
N ASP A 159 11.29 -24.88 -1.36
CA ASP A 159 11.09 -23.96 -2.48
C ASP A 159 10.58 -22.60 -2.00
N ARG A 160 9.65 -22.61 -1.03
CA ARG A 160 9.14 -21.38 -0.41
C ARG A 160 10.25 -20.59 0.29
N VAL A 161 11.17 -21.28 0.96
CA VAL A 161 12.32 -20.65 1.62
C VAL A 161 13.27 -20.05 0.58
N LYS A 162 13.60 -20.79 -0.48
CA LYS A 162 14.45 -20.29 -1.58
C LYS A 162 13.83 -19.08 -2.27
N PHE A 163 12.53 -19.12 -2.54
CA PHE A 163 11.80 -17.99 -3.13
C PHE A 163 11.87 -16.76 -2.22
N ASN A 164 11.53 -16.90 -0.93
CA ASN A 164 11.56 -15.78 0.00
C ASN A 164 12.98 -15.19 0.13
N ALA A 165 14.03 -16.03 0.16
CA ALA A 165 15.41 -15.57 0.22
C ALA A 165 15.81 -14.79 -1.05
N ALA A 166 15.46 -15.28 -2.23
CA ALA A 166 15.73 -14.59 -3.50
C ALA A 166 14.99 -13.25 -3.59
N VAL A 167 13.74 -13.18 -3.12
CA VAL A 167 13.00 -11.92 -3.05
C VAL A 167 13.64 -10.97 -2.06
N PHE A 168 14.10 -11.47 -0.90
CA PHE A 168 14.70 -10.64 0.15
C PHE A 168 15.94 -9.92 -0.36
N GLU A 169 16.89 -10.67 -0.91
CA GLU A 169 18.14 -10.13 -1.48
C GLU A 169 17.88 -9.08 -2.56
N LYS A 170 16.87 -9.31 -3.41
CA LYS A 170 16.50 -8.35 -4.45
C LYS A 170 15.84 -7.10 -3.87
N MET A 171 14.88 -7.28 -2.97
CA MET A 171 14.13 -6.20 -2.35
C MET A 171 15.02 -5.30 -1.50
N GLU A 172 15.95 -5.87 -0.74
CA GLU A 172 16.91 -5.13 0.09
C GLU A 172 17.73 -4.14 -0.75
N ARG A 173 18.18 -4.56 -1.94
CA ARG A 173 18.92 -3.69 -2.87
C ARG A 173 18.08 -2.58 -3.50
N LEU A 174 16.75 -2.70 -3.51
CA LEU A 174 15.84 -1.70 -4.06
C LEU A 174 15.41 -0.64 -3.04
N ILE A 175 15.59 -0.91 -1.75
CA ILE A 175 15.22 0.01 -0.68
C ILE A 175 16.35 1.00 -0.48
N GLU A 176 16.18 2.19 -1.04
CA GLU A 176 17.06 3.32 -0.81
C GLU A 176 16.28 4.44 -0.11
N VAL A 177 16.87 5.04 0.92
CA VAL A 177 16.27 6.16 1.64
C VAL A 177 16.59 7.46 0.90
N PRO A 178 15.62 8.12 0.27
CA PRO A 178 15.88 9.37 -0.44
C PRO A 178 16.16 10.50 0.56
N LYS A 179 16.85 11.54 0.09
CA LYS A 179 16.95 12.79 0.85
C LYS A 179 15.58 13.43 1.00
N HIS A 180 15.36 14.12 2.12
CA HIS A 180 14.16 14.92 2.32
C HIS A 180 14.17 16.08 1.33
N VAL A 181 13.07 16.21 0.57
CA VAL A 181 12.95 17.18 -0.53
C VAL A 181 12.35 18.50 -0.03
N GLY A 182 11.50 18.43 0.99
CA GLY A 182 10.74 19.58 1.46
C GLY A 182 9.60 19.94 0.52
N PHE A 183 8.98 21.08 0.77
CA PHE A 183 7.91 21.61 -0.07
C PHE A 183 8.11 23.11 -0.29
N PRO A 184 7.96 23.62 -1.53
CA PRO A 184 8.13 25.04 -1.79
C PRO A 184 7.04 25.88 -1.10
N HIS A 185 7.44 26.96 -0.44
CA HIS A 185 6.55 27.80 0.36
C HIS A 185 5.91 28.90 -0.50
N GLY A 186 4.96 28.51 -1.35
CA GLY A 186 4.19 29.44 -2.19
C GLY A 186 2.89 29.94 -1.56
N LEU A 187 2.12 30.74 -2.30
CA LEU A 187 0.81 31.27 -1.86
C LEU A 187 -0.13 30.15 -1.37
N LEU A 188 -0.22 29.06 -2.13
CA LEU A 188 -1.06 27.91 -1.77
C LEU A 188 -0.62 27.21 -0.48
N TYR A 189 0.69 27.21 -0.19
CA TYR A 189 1.21 26.65 1.05
C TYR A 189 0.71 27.44 2.26
N TYR A 190 0.91 28.76 2.25
CA TYR A 190 0.44 29.63 3.33
C TYR A 190 -1.08 29.66 3.44
N PHE A 191 -1.78 29.60 2.30
CA PHE A 191 -3.22 29.45 2.25
C PHE A 191 -3.71 28.18 2.97
N ALA A 192 -3.00 27.06 2.84
CA ALA A 192 -3.39 25.80 3.48
C ALA A 192 -3.05 25.73 4.99
N LEU A 193 -2.12 26.55 5.49
CA LEU A 193 -1.62 26.47 6.88
C LEU A 193 -2.71 26.52 7.96
N PRO A 194 -3.73 27.40 7.89
CA PRO A 194 -4.76 27.49 8.92
C PRO A 194 -5.55 26.19 9.11
N LEU A 195 -5.75 25.41 8.04
CA LEU A 195 -6.33 24.08 8.12
C LEU A 195 -5.27 23.03 8.50
N TYR A 196 -4.11 23.09 7.86
CA TYR A 196 -3.10 22.05 7.96
C TYR A 196 -2.54 21.90 9.37
N ILE A 197 -2.23 23.01 10.07
CA ILE A 197 -1.63 22.98 11.41
C ILE A 197 -2.50 22.21 12.43
N PRO A 198 -3.80 22.53 12.62
CA PRO A 198 -4.63 21.80 13.57
C PRO A 198 -4.88 20.35 13.15
N VAL A 199 -5.07 20.09 11.85
CA VAL A 199 -5.27 18.73 11.33
C VAL A 199 -4.02 17.87 11.59
N ARG A 200 -2.83 18.41 11.34
CA ARG A 200 -1.55 17.75 11.64
C ARG A 200 -1.40 17.42 13.12
N ALA A 201 -1.69 18.39 14.00
CA ALA A 201 -1.61 18.19 15.44
C ALA A 201 -2.58 17.08 15.92
N PHE A 202 -3.81 17.08 15.38
CA PHE A 202 -4.79 16.05 15.67
C PHE A 202 -4.36 14.67 15.18
N ALA A 203 -3.85 14.57 13.95
CA ALA A 203 -3.33 13.31 13.40
C ALA A 203 -2.21 12.75 14.30
N ALA A 204 -1.21 13.59 14.63
CA ALA A 204 -0.09 13.22 15.50
C ALA A 204 -0.57 12.70 16.87
N ALA A 205 -1.56 13.37 17.48
CA ALA A 205 -2.11 12.95 18.76
C ALA A 205 -2.86 11.62 18.68
N LYS A 206 -3.59 11.37 17.59
CA LYS A 206 -4.38 10.13 17.40
C LYS A 206 -3.56 8.93 17.00
N THR A 207 -2.42 9.14 16.35
CA THR A 207 -1.57 8.07 15.84
C THR A 207 -0.29 7.91 16.64
N LYS A 208 -0.23 8.46 17.86
CA LYS A 208 0.90 8.29 18.76
C LYS A 208 1.18 6.79 18.93
N ASP A 209 2.44 6.40 18.80
CA ASP A 209 2.91 5.00 18.91
C ASP A 209 2.29 4.04 17.87
N SER A 210 1.82 4.57 16.73
CA SER A 210 1.28 3.79 15.62
C SER A 210 1.94 4.13 14.29
N VAL A 211 1.74 3.26 13.29
CA VAL A 211 2.26 3.40 11.92
C VAL A 211 1.33 4.16 10.98
N PHE A 212 0.22 4.69 11.49
CA PHE A 212 -0.87 5.21 10.67
C PHE A 212 -0.87 6.74 10.52
N TYR A 213 0.19 7.43 10.94
CA TYR A 213 0.24 8.89 10.95
C TYR A 213 -0.10 9.50 9.57
N ASP A 214 0.63 9.12 8.52
CA ASP A 214 0.39 9.66 7.19
C ASP A 214 -0.96 9.23 6.62
N SER A 215 -1.42 8.02 6.95
CA SER A 215 -2.73 7.51 6.54
C SER A 215 -3.87 8.37 7.13
N VAL A 216 -3.79 8.68 8.42
CA VAL A 216 -4.78 9.51 9.12
C VAL A 216 -4.68 10.96 8.66
N LEU A 217 -3.47 11.52 8.53
CA LEU A 217 -3.26 12.87 8.03
C LEU A 217 -3.83 13.02 6.61
N PHE A 218 -3.53 12.07 5.72
CA PHE A 218 -4.06 12.05 4.36
C PHE A 218 -5.58 12.02 4.35
N ALA A 219 -6.20 11.09 5.09
CA ALA A 219 -7.66 10.97 5.14
C ALA A 219 -8.32 12.25 5.65
N LEU A 220 -7.80 12.84 6.73
CA LEU A 220 -8.31 14.10 7.26
C LEU A 220 -8.22 15.22 6.23
N LEU A 221 -7.07 15.39 5.56
CA LEU A 221 -6.91 16.43 4.55
C LEU A 221 -7.78 16.18 3.33
N LEU A 222 -7.92 14.93 2.88
CA LEU A 222 -8.77 14.55 1.74
C LEU A 222 -10.22 15.02 1.92
N PHE A 223 -10.77 14.88 3.13
CA PHE A 223 -12.16 15.27 3.41
C PHE A 223 -12.31 16.70 3.91
N THR A 224 -11.33 17.26 4.63
CA THR A 224 -11.44 18.61 5.20
C THR A 224 -10.98 19.71 4.25
N PHE A 225 -10.03 19.44 3.35
CA PHE A 225 -9.48 20.46 2.45
C PHE A 225 -10.51 20.99 1.43
N PRO A 226 -11.35 20.16 0.78
CA PRO A 226 -12.39 20.67 -0.11
C PRO A 226 -13.41 21.54 0.61
N ILE A 227 -13.78 21.16 1.85
CA ILE A 227 -14.70 21.94 2.70
C ILE A 227 -14.08 23.29 3.06
N TYR A 228 -12.80 23.29 3.44
CA TYR A 228 -12.06 24.51 3.73
C TYR A 228 -12.02 25.47 2.54
N VAL A 229 -11.69 24.97 1.35
CA VAL A 229 -11.68 25.78 0.12
C VAL A 229 -13.06 26.36 -0.18
N ALA A 230 -14.12 25.55 -0.09
CA ALA A 230 -15.49 26.01 -0.33
C ALA A 230 -15.91 27.11 0.65
N LEU A 231 -15.55 26.98 1.93
CA LEU A 231 -15.82 27.97 2.96
C LEU A 231 -15.09 29.29 2.71
N VAL A 232 -13.79 29.24 2.39
CA VAL A 232 -13.02 30.44 2.04
C VAL A 232 -13.63 31.12 0.82
N VAL A 233 -13.90 30.39 -0.26
CA VAL A 233 -14.47 30.96 -1.48
C VAL A 233 -15.80 31.64 -1.17
N THR A 234 -16.66 31.02 -0.36
CA THR A 234 -17.95 31.60 0.05
C THR A 234 -17.75 32.91 0.83
N ILE A 235 -16.79 32.96 1.74
CA ILE A 235 -16.49 34.18 2.51
C ILE A 235 -15.99 35.29 1.58
N VAL A 236 -15.04 34.99 0.69
CA VAL A 236 -14.49 35.96 -0.26
C VAL A 236 -15.58 36.52 -1.17
N LEU A 237 -16.47 35.67 -1.70
CA LEU A 237 -17.57 36.11 -2.54
C LEU A 237 -18.56 37.01 -1.77
N LYS A 238 -18.88 36.68 -0.51
CA LYS A 238 -19.74 37.52 0.33
C LYS A 238 -19.12 38.86 0.66
N VAL A 239 -17.83 38.91 1.00
CA VAL A 239 -17.13 40.16 1.28
C VAL A 239 -17.09 41.06 0.05
N LYS A 240 -16.89 40.47 -1.14
CA LYS A 240 -16.91 41.21 -2.42
C LYS A 240 -18.29 41.81 -2.73
N LEU A 241 -19.38 41.10 -2.39
CA LEU A 241 -20.77 41.58 -2.54
C LEU A 241 -21.14 42.72 -1.57
N ILE A 242 -20.46 42.83 -0.43
CA ILE A 242 -20.72 43.88 0.57
C ILE A 242 -19.92 45.16 0.25
N LEU A 243 -18.75 45.02 -0.39
CA LEU A 243 -17.80 46.10 -0.64
C LEU A 243 -17.79 46.64 -2.09
N GLY A 244 -18.54 46.01 -3.01
CA GLY A 244 -18.67 46.42 -4.41
C GLY A 244 -20.11 46.69 -4.78
#